data_AF-A0A1B8DZN3-F1
#
_entry.id   AF-A0A1B8DZN3-F1
#
_cell.length_a   1.000
_cell.length_b   1.000
_cell.length_c   1.000
_cell.angle_alpha   90.00
_cell.angle_beta   90.00
_cell.angle_gamma   90.00
#
_symmetry.space_group_name_H-M   'P 1'
#
loop_
_entity.id
_entity.type
_entity.pdbx_description
1 polymer ?
#
loop_
_entity_poly.entity_id
_entity_poly.type
_entity_poly.pdbx_seq_one_letter_code
_entity_poly.pdbx_strand_id
1 'polypeptide(L)'
;MAALLQQGHISLLSFCQIPKLCSDLPSWVPDWSRSATDMLQDVENDHITLYPEFSAYGRESRQSELTITQKDGVISGISVMCHVYDEIYKVGSFPSRVSSYEVPISETYLWPVQWLAELLRLTYYDKQSYAAFSDRLRAAARTSIGGVGYNTDRQLVRVRDDRFLEAVVLLRDGIKNIKGTDIKLGVRQLLADKAIRGKVKSRIAAHERLGSEIIGKSLGRLPFITRKGHLVLSSEHARQGDFVALIGGAQVPFLLRCRSGGQYQLISEAYVDGIMDGEAMENSKCDSIDLV
;
A
#
# COMPACT_ATOMS: atom_id res chain seq x y z
N MET A 1 -0.65 3.75 24.36
CA MET A 1 -1.09 4.16 23.01
C MET A 1 -1.65 5.57 22.99
N ALA A 2 -2.80 5.85 23.62
CA ALA A 2 -3.46 7.17 23.55
C ALA A 2 -2.54 8.36 23.91
N ALA A 3 -1.74 8.24 24.98
CA ALA A 3 -0.78 9.27 25.36
C ALA A 3 0.30 9.55 24.29
N LEU A 4 0.78 8.52 23.58
CA LEU A 4 1.75 8.69 22.49
C LEU A 4 1.11 9.40 21.28
N LEU A 5 -0.14 9.04 20.98
CA LEU A 5 -0.90 9.69 19.91
C LEU A 5 -1.17 11.18 20.24
N GLN A 6 -1.48 11.51 21.50
CA GLN A 6 -1.61 12.91 21.95
C GLN A 6 -0.31 13.71 21.86
N GLN A 7 0.85 13.03 21.93
CA GLN A 7 2.16 13.65 21.72
C GLN A 7 2.52 13.80 20.23
N GLY A 8 1.63 13.40 19.31
CA GLY A 8 1.82 13.53 17.87
C GLY A 8 2.44 12.31 17.19
N HIS A 9 2.65 11.19 17.91
CA HIS A 9 3.16 9.95 17.31
C HIS A 9 2.08 9.17 16.54
N ILE A 10 1.37 9.85 15.63
CA ILE A 10 0.19 9.31 14.94
C ILE A 10 0.53 8.11 14.05
N SER A 11 1.74 8.07 13.50
CA SER A 11 2.20 6.94 12.67
C SER A 11 2.25 5.61 13.44
N LEU A 12 2.18 5.61 14.78
CA LEU A 12 2.03 4.37 15.57
C LEU A 12 0.71 3.64 15.26
N LEU A 13 -0.27 4.28 14.62
CA LEU A 13 -1.45 3.60 14.10
C LEU A 13 -1.09 2.49 13.09
N SER A 14 0.08 2.53 12.43
CA SER A 14 0.56 1.45 11.54
C SER A 14 0.78 0.10 12.25
N PHE A 15 0.99 0.10 13.58
CA PHE A 15 1.04 -1.13 14.37
C PHE A 15 -0.33 -1.78 14.60
N CYS A 16 -1.42 -1.08 14.27
CA CYS A 16 -2.77 -1.59 14.42
C CYS A 16 -3.11 -2.56 13.28
N GLN A 17 -2.87 -3.84 13.53
CA GLN A 17 -3.15 -4.91 12.57
C GLN A 17 -4.43 -5.68 12.95
N ILE A 18 -5.14 -6.14 11.94
CA ILE A 18 -6.30 -7.04 12.08
C ILE A 18 -6.00 -8.39 11.42
N PRO A 19 -6.66 -9.50 11.82
CA PRO A 19 -7.49 -9.63 13.02
C PRO A 19 -6.66 -9.48 14.30
N LYS A 20 -7.29 -8.99 15.37
CA LYS A 20 -6.68 -8.99 16.72
C LYS A 20 -6.92 -10.35 17.39
N LEU A 21 -5.96 -10.81 18.19
CA LEU A 21 -6.12 -11.98 19.08
C LEU A 21 -6.93 -11.60 20.31
N CYS A 22 -6.70 -10.40 20.86
CA CYS A 22 -7.53 -9.83 21.90
C CYS A 22 -8.73 -9.10 21.28
N SER A 23 -9.93 -9.70 21.37
CA SER A 23 -11.16 -9.22 20.71
C SER A 23 -11.67 -7.88 21.24
N ASP A 24 -11.34 -7.53 22.48
CA ASP A 24 -11.91 -6.38 23.18
C ASP A 24 -11.12 -5.09 22.94
N LEU A 25 -10.00 -5.18 22.20
CA LEU A 25 -9.18 -4.02 21.87
C LEU A 25 -9.83 -3.16 20.77
N PRO A 26 -9.93 -1.84 20.98
CA PRO A 26 -10.31 -0.90 19.93
C PRO A 26 -9.42 -1.01 18.69
N SER A 27 -9.94 -0.70 17.50
CA SER A 27 -9.18 -0.91 16.25
C SER A 27 -7.88 -0.12 16.20
N TRP A 28 -7.86 1.09 16.78
CA TRP A 28 -6.73 2.00 16.90
C TRP A 28 -5.74 1.67 18.04
N VAL A 29 -5.97 0.57 18.78
CA VAL A 29 -5.04 0.06 19.79
C VAL A 29 -4.31 -1.16 19.22
N PRO A 30 -2.97 -1.13 19.09
CA PRO A 30 -2.21 -2.30 18.65
C PRO A 30 -2.40 -3.49 19.59
N ASP A 31 -2.45 -4.69 19.02
CA ASP A 31 -2.48 -5.93 19.80
C ASP A 31 -1.05 -6.45 20.02
N TRP A 32 -0.47 -6.08 21.15
CA TRP A 32 0.89 -6.45 21.52
C TRP A 32 1.05 -7.91 21.99
N SER A 33 -0.02 -8.70 22.00
CA SER A 33 0.10 -10.15 22.22
C SER A 33 0.76 -10.87 21.05
N ARG A 34 0.95 -10.19 19.91
CA ARG A 34 1.69 -10.68 18.73
C ARG A 34 2.61 -9.61 18.16
N SER A 35 3.63 -10.05 17.43
CA SER A 35 4.51 -9.16 16.68
C SER A 35 3.77 -8.51 15.51
N ALA A 36 4.08 -7.25 15.22
CA ALA A 36 3.64 -6.59 13.99
C ALA A 36 4.48 -7.11 12.80
N THR A 37 3.91 -7.96 11.95
CA THR A 37 4.64 -8.59 10.82
C THR A 37 4.37 -7.93 9.47
N ASP A 38 3.24 -7.25 9.34
CA ASP A 38 2.72 -6.80 8.05
C ASP A 38 2.84 -5.28 7.83
N MET A 39 3.84 -4.62 8.44
CA MET A 39 4.04 -3.18 8.25
C MET A 39 4.69 -2.83 6.90
N LEU A 40 4.27 -1.72 6.31
CA LEU A 40 4.77 -1.15 5.05
C LEU A 40 6.16 -0.56 5.25
N GLN A 41 6.32 0.21 6.32
CA GLN A 41 7.56 0.81 6.79
C GLN A 41 8.20 -0.07 7.88
N ASP A 42 9.50 0.08 8.04
CA ASP A 42 10.26 -0.48 9.16
C ASP A 42 10.42 0.58 10.27
N VAL A 43 10.94 0.19 11.43
CA VAL A 43 11.02 1.04 12.62
C VAL A 43 12.47 1.23 13.02
N GLU A 44 12.88 2.48 13.25
CA GLU A 44 14.22 2.77 13.74
C GLU A 44 14.45 2.19 15.15
N ASN A 45 15.70 2.26 15.62
CA ASN A 45 16.11 1.74 16.93
C ASN A 45 15.43 2.46 18.11
N ASP A 46 14.73 3.57 17.88
CA ASP A 46 13.91 4.27 18.87
C ASP A 46 12.49 3.67 19.03
N HIS A 47 12.16 2.67 18.23
CA HIS A 47 10.88 1.95 18.22
C HIS A 47 9.64 2.79 17.86
N ILE A 48 9.81 4.03 17.41
CA ILE A 48 8.69 4.96 17.15
C ILE A 48 8.82 5.61 15.77
N THR A 49 10.04 5.84 15.28
CA THR A 49 10.28 6.50 13.99
C THR A 49 10.18 5.48 12.86
N LEU A 50 9.20 5.68 11.97
CA LEU A 50 9.00 4.82 10.80
C LEU A 50 9.88 5.27 9.64
N TYR A 51 10.49 4.32 8.93
CA TYR A 51 11.31 4.54 7.75
C TYR A 51 11.06 3.48 6.65
N PRO A 52 11.30 3.79 5.36
CA PRO A 52 11.67 5.09 4.79
C PRO A 52 10.55 6.13 4.96
N GLU A 53 10.90 7.40 5.07
CA GLU A 53 9.93 8.48 5.33
C GLU A 53 8.94 8.67 4.16
N PHE A 54 7.68 8.85 4.53
CA PHE A 54 6.58 9.30 3.66
C PHE A 54 5.91 10.54 4.25
N SER A 55 5.12 11.26 3.46
CA SER A 55 4.44 12.47 3.92
C SER A 55 3.05 12.61 3.30
N ALA A 56 2.24 11.56 3.39
CA ALA A 56 0.93 11.51 2.73
C ALA A 56 -0.04 12.59 3.21
N TYR A 57 0.01 12.97 4.50
CA TYR A 57 -0.74 14.12 5.05
C TYR A 57 -0.04 15.48 4.84
N GLY A 58 1.15 15.50 4.23
CA GLY A 58 1.95 16.71 4.00
C GLY A 58 2.85 17.10 5.19
N ARG A 59 3.82 17.98 4.91
CA ARG A 59 4.88 18.38 5.87
C ARG A 59 4.53 19.54 6.79
N GLU A 60 3.53 20.34 6.43
CA GLU A 60 3.23 21.62 7.10
C GLU A 60 2.23 21.48 8.27
N SER A 61 1.57 20.33 8.40
CA SER A 61 0.58 20.08 9.47
C SER A 61 1.23 19.41 10.68
N ARG A 62 1.88 20.20 11.55
CA ARG A 62 2.57 19.67 12.75
C ARG A 62 1.72 19.55 14.02
N GLN A 63 0.45 19.94 13.99
CA GLN A 63 -0.45 19.71 15.13
C GLN A 63 -1.62 18.83 14.67
N SER A 64 -1.53 17.56 15.01
CA SER A 64 -2.68 16.67 14.92
C SER A 64 -3.55 16.96 16.13
N GLU A 65 -4.71 17.58 15.91
CA GLU A 65 -5.73 17.70 16.95
C GLU A 65 -6.29 16.30 17.21
N LEU A 66 -5.97 15.75 18.38
CA LEU A 66 -6.46 14.46 18.84
C LEU A 66 -7.20 14.62 20.15
N THR A 67 -8.45 14.16 20.17
CA THR A 67 -9.28 14.13 21.38
C THR A 67 -9.52 12.70 21.82
N ILE A 68 -9.52 12.43 23.12
CA ILE A 68 -9.84 11.12 23.67
C ILE A 68 -11.31 11.11 24.10
N THR A 69 -12.06 10.11 23.64
CA THR A 69 -13.44 9.90 24.05
C THR A 69 -13.49 8.89 25.19
N GLN A 70 -14.07 9.27 26.32
CA GLN A 70 -14.23 8.40 27.49
C GLN A 70 -15.69 8.10 27.77
N LYS A 71 -15.96 6.86 28.22
CA LYS A 71 -17.25 6.42 28.72
C LYS A 71 -17.03 5.73 30.06
N ASP A 72 -17.71 6.20 31.11
CA ASP A 72 -17.60 5.67 32.48
C ASP A 72 -16.14 5.59 33.00
N GLY A 73 -15.30 6.56 32.62
CA GLY A 73 -13.88 6.61 32.99
C GLY A 73 -12.96 5.69 32.17
N VAL A 74 -13.50 4.93 31.21
CA VAL A 74 -12.74 4.07 30.30
C VAL A 74 -12.60 4.76 28.94
N ILE A 75 -11.39 4.72 28.37
CA ILE A 75 -11.15 5.22 27.02
C ILE A 75 -11.91 4.34 26.02
N SER A 76 -12.85 4.96 25.31
CA SER A 76 -13.76 4.28 24.38
C SER A 76 -13.43 4.54 22.91
N GLY A 77 -12.66 5.59 22.61
CA GLY A 77 -12.28 5.96 21.25
C GLY A 77 -11.31 7.14 21.21
N ILE A 78 -10.82 7.45 20.02
CA ILE A 78 -10.07 8.66 19.73
C ILE A 78 -10.71 9.41 18.57
N SER A 79 -10.68 10.73 18.61
CA SER A 79 -11.08 11.58 17.50
C SER A 79 -9.83 12.20 16.87
N VAL A 80 -9.69 12.08 15.56
CA VAL A 80 -8.53 12.55 14.81
C VAL A 80 -8.95 13.39 13.62
N MET A 81 -8.18 14.43 13.30
CA MET A 81 -8.34 15.16 12.04
C MET A 81 -7.94 14.27 10.86
N CYS A 82 -8.80 14.24 9.85
CA CYS A 82 -8.65 13.33 8.73
C CYS A 82 -9.22 13.92 7.43
N HIS A 83 -8.55 13.67 6.31
CA HIS A 83 -9.12 13.82 4.98
C HIS A 83 -9.53 12.45 4.44
N VAL A 84 -10.84 12.17 4.38
CA VAL A 84 -11.36 10.97 3.70
C VAL A 84 -11.27 11.22 2.19
N TYR A 85 -10.29 10.59 1.55
CA TYR A 85 -9.85 10.96 0.20
C TYR A 85 -10.61 10.21 -0.90
N ASP A 86 -10.74 8.87 -0.78
CA ASP A 86 -11.32 8.02 -1.83
C ASP A 86 -11.84 6.69 -1.27
N GLU A 87 -12.49 5.89 -2.09
CA GLU A 87 -13.06 4.58 -1.74
C GLU A 87 -12.39 3.46 -2.54
N ILE A 88 -12.11 2.33 -1.88
CA ILE A 88 -11.68 1.08 -2.53
C ILE A 88 -12.79 0.57 -3.45
N TYR A 89 -12.54 0.59 -4.75
CA TYR A 89 -13.50 0.20 -5.78
C TYR A 89 -13.42 -1.29 -6.15
N LYS A 90 -12.21 -1.81 -6.37
CA LYS A 90 -11.99 -3.24 -6.65
C LYS A 90 -10.81 -3.80 -5.89
N VAL A 91 -10.97 -5.06 -5.48
CA VAL A 91 -9.97 -5.88 -4.81
C VAL A 91 -9.31 -6.78 -5.86
N GLY A 92 -7.99 -6.94 -5.77
CA GLY A 92 -7.23 -7.90 -6.56
C GLY A 92 -7.61 -9.34 -6.23
N SER A 93 -7.58 -10.22 -7.23
CA SER A 93 -7.99 -11.61 -7.09
C SER A 93 -6.90 -12.58 -7.53
N PHE A 94 -6.59 -13.54 -6.67
CA PHE A 94 -5.67 -14.64 -6.93
C PHE A 94 -6.36 -15.97 -6.65
N PRO A 95 -7.17 -16.52 -7.58
CA PRO A 95 -8.00 -17.70 -7.32
C PRO A 95 -7.23 -18.97 -6.95
N SER A 96 -5.96 -19.06 -7.38
CA SER A 96 -5.08 -20.19 -7.07
C SER A 96 -4.34 -20.03 -5.74
N ARG A 97 -4.40 -18.85 -5.11
CA ARG A 97 -3.68 -18.57 -3.86
C ARG A 97 -4.41 -19.21 -2.69
N VAL A 98 -3.74 -20.13 -2.01
CA VAL A 98 -4.29 -20.83 -0.83
C VAL A 98 -4.18 -19.98 0.44
N SER A 99 -3.09 -19.23 0.58
CA SER A 99 -2.82 -18.38 1.75
C SER A 99 -2.19 -17.06 1.33
N SER A 100 -2.53 -15.98 2.01
CA SER A 100 -1.84 -14.70 1.81
C SER A 100 -0.46 -14.66 2.49
N TYR A 101 -0.23 -15.51 3.48
CA TYR A 101 0.95 -15.49 4.32
C TYR A 101 2.07 -16.42 3.84
N GLU A 102 1.85 -17.09 2.71
CA GLU A 102 2.84 -17.96 2.08
C GLU A 102 2.81 -17.79 0.57
N VAL A 103 3.99 -17.85 -0.04
CA VAL A 103 4.14 -18.08 -1.48
C VAL A 103 4.80 -19.45 -1.64
N PRO A 104 4.07 -20.48 -2.12
CA PRO A 104 4.64 -21.81 -2.30
C PRO A 104 5.88 -21.77 -3.19
N ILE A 105 6.91 -22.57 -2.86
CA ILE A 105 8.17 -22.62 -3.62
C ILE A 105 7.94 -22.89 -5.11
N SER A 106 6.94 -23.72 -5.44
CA SER A 106 6.53 -24.04 -6.81
C SER A 106 6.00 -22.84 -7.58
N GLU A 107 5.49 -21.82 -6.89
CA GLU A 107 4.90 -20.61 -7.47
C GLU A 107 5.86 -19.42 -7.48
N THR A 108 6.95 -19.45 -6.71
CA THR A 108 7.94 -18.38 -6.57
C THR A 108 8.36 -17.74 -7.90
N TYR A 109 8.57 -18.54 -8.95
CA TYR A 109 8.98 -18.03 -10.25
C TYR A 109 7.85 -17.30 -11.00
N LEU A 110 6.60 -17.77 -10.89
CA LEU A 110 5.45 -17.21 -11.60
C LEU A 110 4.73 -16.12 -10.79
N TRP A 111 4.89 -16.12 -9.47
CA TRP A 111 4.17 -15.25 -8.56
C TRP A 111 4.36 -13.76 -8.88
N PRO A 112 5.59 -13.23 -9.09
CA PRO A 112 5.76 -11.82 -9.45
C PRO A 112 5.06 -11.42 -10.75
N VAL A 113 5.00 -12.34 -11.72
CA VAL A 113 4.32 -12.11 -13.00
C VAL A 113 2.80 -12.04 -12.80
N GLN A 114 2.24 -12.98 -12.04
CA GLN A 114 0.81 -13.01 -11.73
C GLN A 114 0.39 -11.78 -10.94
N TRP A 115 1.21 -11.38 -9.96
CA TRP A 115 1.01 -10.18 -9.16
C TRP A 115 0.96 -8.92 -10.02
N LEU A 116 1.99 -8.68 -10.85
CA LEU A 116 2.01 -7.53 -11.76
C LEU A 116 0.86 -7.56 -12.76
N ALA A 117 0.52 -8.73 -13.30
CA ALA A 117 -0.61 -8.88 -14.22
C ALA A 117 -1.94 -8.50 -13.55
N GLU A 118 -2.12 -8.82 -12.27
CA GLU A 118 -3.32 -8.45 -11.52
C GLU A 118 -3.40 -6.96 -11.22
N LEU A 119 -2.29 -6.32 -10.80
CA LEU A 119 -2.26 -4.86 -10.66
C LEU A 119 -2.57 -4.16 -12.00
N LEU A 120 -1.98 -4.63 -13.10
CA LEU A 120 -2.29 -4.10 -14.42
C LEU A 120 -3.76 -4.29 -14.77
N ARG A 121 -4.35 -5.46 -14.49
CA ARG A 121 -5.78 -5.73 -14.71
C ARG A 121 -6.64 -4.72 -13.93
N LEU A 122 -6.28 -4.44 -12.68
CA LEU A 122 -6.98 -3.46 -11.85
C LEU A 122 -6.98 -2.06 -12.47
N THR A 123 -5.87 -1.63 -13.08
CA THR A 123 -5.83 -0.32 -13.75
C THR A 123 -6.85 -0.20 -14.88
N TYR A 124 -7.32 -1.29 -15.50
CA TYR A 124 -8.28 -1.21 -16.61
C TYR A 124 -9.73 -0.97 -16.16
N TYR A 125 -10.02 -0.98 -14.86
CA TYR A 125 -11.33 -0.54 -14.34
C TYR A 125 -11.55 0.96 -14.49
N ASP A 126 -10.46 1.75 -14.51
CA ASP A 126 -10.49 3.15 -14.91
C ASP A 126 -9.45 3.39 -16.01
N LYS A 127 -9.93 3.43 -17.26
CA LYS A 127 -9.03 3.66 -18.39
C LYS A 127 -8.52 5.10 -18.45
N GLN A 128 -9.18 6.05 -17.78
CA GLN A 128 -8.86 7.48 -17.89
C GLN A 128 -7.68 7.87 -17.00
N SER A 129 -7.51 7.22 -15.84
CA SER A 129 -6.41 7.54 -14.90
C SER A 129 -5.01 7.20 -15.42
N TYR A 130 -4.90 6.37 -16.45
CA TYR A 130 -3.61 6.00 -17.04
C TYR A 130 -3.61 6.12 -18.55
N ALA A 131 -2.90 7.12 -19.06
CA ALA A 131 -2.81 7.43 -20.48
C ALA A 131 -2.05 6.35 -21.28
N ALA A 132 -0.89 5.90 -20.79
CA ALA A 132 -0.07 4.89 -21.47
C ALA A 132 0.08 3.60 -20.66
N PHE A 133 0.34 2.49 -21.37
CA PHE A 133 0.68 1.21 -20.73
C PHE A 133 1.92 1.30 -19.83
N SER A 134 2.89 2.15 -20.20
CA SER A 134 4.06 2.41 -19.36
C SER A 134 3.69 3.00 -18.00
N ASP A 135 2.66 3.84 -17.94
CA ASP A 135 2.25 4.51 -16.70
C ASP A 135 1.56 3.52 -15.76
N ARG A 136 0.72 2.65 -16.33
CA ARG A 136 0.13 1.50 -15.64
C ARG A 136 1.21 0.60 -15.05
N LEU A 137 2.24 0.28 -15.84
CA LEU A 137 3.32 -0.60 -15.40
C LEU A 137 4.22 0.05 -14.33
N ARG A 138 4.49 1.35 -14.40
CA ARG A 138 5.22 2.07 -13.34
C ARG A 138 4.44 2.06 -12.03
N ALA A 139 3.16 2.42 -12.07
CA ALA A 139 2.28 2.39 -10.90
C ALA A 139 2.17 0.97 -10.31
N ALA A 140 1.99 -0.05 -11.17
CA ALA A 140 1.98 -1.44 -10.75
C ALA A 140 3.31 -1.85 -10.09
N ALA A 141 4.46 -1.49 -10.68
CA ALA A 141 5.76 -1.83 -10.12
C ALA A 141 5.99 -1.19 -8.74
N ARG A 142 5.70 0.11 -8.58
CA ARG A 142 5.81 0.81 -7.30
C ARG A 142 4.85 0.25 -6.25
N THR A 143 3.58 0.07 -6.61
CA THR A 143 2.57 -0.48 -5.72
C THR A 143 2.92 -1.87 -5.25
N SER A 144 3.49 -2.72 -6.13
CA SER A 144 3.82 -4.10 -5.78
C SER A 144 4.84 -4.23 -4.66
N ILE A 145 5.60 -3.18 -4.38
CA ILE A 145 6.61 -3.12 -3.31
C ILE A 145 6.31 -2.03 -2.27
N GLY A 146 5.13 -1.39 -2.33
CA GLY A 146 4.77 -0.30 -1.44
C GLY A 146 5.68 0.94 -1.58
N GLY A 147 6.22 1.18 -2.78
CA GLY A 147 7.12 2.31 -3.06
C GLY A 147 8.46 2.26 -2.31
N VAL A 148 8.82 1.10 -1.76
CA VAL A 148 10.09 0.88 -1.04
C VAL A 148 10.80 -0.35 -1.56
N GLY A 149 12.12 -0.37 -1.48
CA GLY A 149 12.94 -1.51 -1.88
C GLY A 149 14.37 -1.34 -1.38
N TYR A 150 15.25 -2.25 -1.78
CA TYR A 150 16.62 -2.27 -1.25
C TYR A 150 17.61 -1.63 -2.23
N ASN A 151 18.44 -0.72 -1.70
CA ASN A 151 19.57 -0.14 -2.42
C ASN A 151 20.77 -1.12 -2.48
N THR A 152 21.88 -0.72 -3.11
CA THR A 152 23.08 -1.55 -3.24
C THR A 152 23.65 -2.02 -1.90
N ASP A 153 23.50 -1.19 -0.87
CA ASP A 153 23.99 -1.43 0.49
C ASP A 153 22.97 -2.19 1.37
N ARG A 154 21.91 -2.75 0.75
CA ARG A 154 20.83 -3.50 1.41
C ARG A 154 20.04 -2.68 2.44
N GLN A 155 20.05 -1.36 2.31
CA GLN A 155 19.18 -0.49 3.10
C GLN A 155 17.81 -0.36 2.43
N LEU A 156 16.76 -0.39 3.24
CA LEU A 156 15.40 -0.13 2.77
C LEU A 156 15.27 1.37 2.48
N VAL A 157 14.89 1.71 1.25
CA VAL A 157 14.80 3.10 0.77
C VAL A 157 13.52 3.30 -0.05
N ARG A 158 13.12 4.56 -0.24
CA ARG A 158 12.08 4.93 -1.23
C ARG A 158 12.57 4.57 -2.62
N VAL A 159 11.73 3.87 -3.37
CA VAL A 159 12.01 3.44 -4.75
C VAL A 159 10.94 4.04 -5.66
N ARG A 160 11.39 4.76 -6.70
CA ARG A 160 10.49 5.41 -7.67
C ARG A 160 10.38 4.51 -8.90
N ASP A 161 10.76 5.01 -10.06
CA ASP A 161 10.67 4.28 -11.32
C ASP A 161 11.83 3.30 -11.54
N ASP A 162 12.69 3.12 -10.55
CA ASP A 162 13.90 2.30 -10.65
C ASP A 162 13.59 0.85 -11.04
N ARG A 163 12.45 0.31 -10.59
CA ARG A 163 12.00 -1.06 -10.86
C ARG A 163 11.22 -1.23 -12.15
N PHE A 164 10.96 -0.15 -12.90
CA PHE A 164 10.17 -0.21 -14.13
C PHE A 164 10.74 -1.21 -15.15
N LEU A 165 12.06 -1.16 -15.40
CA LEU A 165 12.68 -2.07 -16.37
C LEU A 165 12.67 -3.53 -15.90
N GLU A 166 12.81 -3.77 -14.59
CA GLU A 166 12.70 -5.12 -14.02
C GLU A 166 11.28 -5.66 -14.19
N ALA A 167 10.25 -4.81 -14.02
CA ALA A 167 8.87 -5.20 -14.29
C ALA A 167 8.62 -5.55 -15.77
N VAL A 168 9.23 -4.82 -16.70
CA VAL A 168 9.20 -5.15 -18.14
C VAL A 168 9.81 -6.52 -18.40
N VAL A 169 10.93 -6.84 -17.75
CA VAL A 169 11.58 -8.15 -17.90
C VAL A 169 10.73 -9.28 -17.33
N LEU A 170 10.21 -9.14 -16.12
CA LEU A 170 9.33 -10.14 -15.51
C LEU A 170 8.11 -10.44 -16.41
N LEU A 171 7.46 -9.40 -16.94
CA LEU A 171 6.32 -9.58 -17.83
C LEU A 171 6.70 -10.17 -19.20
N ARG A 172 7.88 -9.85 -19.74
CA ARG A 172 8.41 -10.46 -20.96
C ARG A 172 8.58 -11.97 -20.77
N ASP A 173 9.27 -12.37 -19.70
CA ASP A 173 9.61 -13.78 -19.45
C ASP A 173 8.38 -14.60 -19.07
N GLY A 174 7.44 -13.96 -18.37
CA GLY A 174 6.16 -14.53 -17.99
C GLY A 174 5.02 -14.38 -19.00
N ILE A 175 5.25 -13.78 -20.18
CA ILE A 175 4.16 -13.31 -21.07
C ILE A 175 3.16 -14.40 -21.47
N LYS A 176 3.64 -15.66 -21.59
CA LYS A 176 2.80 -16.82 -21.90
C LYS A 176 1.73 -17.11 -20.84
N ASN A 177 1.99 -16.76 -19.58
CA ASN A 177 1.12 -17.00 -18.43
C ASN A 177 0.12 -15.87 -18.17
N ILE A 178 0.25 -14.74 -18.85
CA ILE A 178 -0.65 -13.58 -18.68
C ILE A 178 -1.98 -13.86 -19.40
N LYS A 179 -3.12 -13.75 -18.72
CA LYS A 179 -4.44 -13.98 -19.36
C LYS A 179 -4.91 -12.77 -20.19
N GLY A 180 -4.67 -11.54 -19.74
CA GLY A 180 -5.16 -10.31 -20.39
C GLY A 180 -4.50 -10.00 -21.75
N THR A 181 -5.30 -9.91 -22.81
CA THR A 181 -4.85 -9.57 -24.18
C THR A 181 -4.26 -8.17 -24.27
N ASP A 182 -4.89 -7.19 -23.61
CA ASP A 182 -4.42 -5.79 -23.60
C ASP A 182 -3.07 -5.67 -22.90
N ILE A 183 -2.85 -6.43 -21.83
CA ILE A 183 -1.56 -6.50 -21.13
C ILE A 183 -0.50 -7.10 -22.04
N LYS A 184 -0.79 -8.23 -22.69
CA LYS A 184 0.13 -8.87 -23.66
C LYS A 184 0.49 -7.92 -24.80
N LEU A 185 -0.48 -7.17 -25.31
CA LEU A 185 -0.25 -6.17 -26.36
C LEU A 185 0.65 -5.04 -25.86
N GLY A 186 0.36 -4.47 -24.70
CA GLY A 186 1.17 -3.41 -24.09
C GLY A 186 2.62 -3.82 -23.85
N VAL A 187 2.86 -5.04 -23.35
CA VAL A 187 4.21 -5.60 -23.17
C VAL A 187 4.94 -5.70 -24.50
N ARG A 188 4.29 -6.21 -25.56
CA ARG A 188 4.90 -6.31 -26.90
C ARG A 188 5.22 -4.94 -27.48
N GLN A 189 4.35 -3.95 -27.29
CA GLN A 189 4.58 -2.57 -27.74
C GLN A 189 5.77 -1.94 -27.00
N LEU A 190 5.89 -2.12 -25.69
CA LEU A 190 7.07 -1.66 -24.94
C LEU A 190 8.37 -2.31 -25.43
N LEU A 191 8.34 -3.61 -25.75
CA LEU A 191 9.52 -4.32 -26.28
C LEU A 191 9.83 -3.97 -27.74
N ALA A 192 8.86 -3.44 -28.48
CA ALA A 192 9.04 -2.92 -29.83
C ALA A 192 9.88 -1.62 -29.83
N ASP A 193 9.80 -0.83 -28.75
CA ASP A 193 10.62 0.37 -28.54
C ASP A 193 12.12 0.01 -28.45
N LYS A 194 12.93 0.64 -29.32
CA LYS A 194 14.37 0.37 -29.40
C LYS A 194 15.12 0.78 -28.14
N ALA A 195 14.75 1.88 -27.50
CA ALA A 195 15.40 2.38 -26.29
C ALA A 195 15.11 1.45 -25.10
N ILE A 196 13.85 1.01 -24.94
CA ILE A 196 13.49 0.03 -23.90
C ILE A 196 14.20 -1.29 -24.15
N ARG A 197 14.20 -1.80 -25.39
CA ARG A 197 14.89 -3.05 -25.74
C ARG A 197 16.38 -2.99 -25.44
N GLY A 198 17.04 -1.87 -25.73
CA GLY A 198 18.46 -1.66 -25.40
C GLY A 198 18.72 -1.74 -23.89
N LYS A 199 17.93 -1.01 -23.09
CA LYS A 199 18.04 -0.98 -21.62
C LYS A 199 17.72 -2.33 -20.97
N VAL A 200 16.76 -3.07 -21.51
CA VAL A 200 16.41 -4.42 -21.04
C VAL A 200 17.58 -5.38 -21.26
N LYS A 201 18.21 -5.38 -22.44
CA LYS A 201 19.37 -6.24 -22.72
C LYS A 201 20.53 -6.00 -21.78
N SER A 202 20.83 -4.73 -21.47
CA SER A 202 21.92 -4.39 -20.52
C SER A 202 21.58 -4.76 -19.07
N ARG A 203 20.30 -4.77 -18.70
CA ARG A 203 19.86 -4.98 -17.32
C ARG A 203 19.72 -6.44 -16.91
N ILE A 204 19.50 -7.37 -17.84
CA ILE A 204 19.51 -8.83 -17.59
C ILE A 204 20.86 -9.29 -16.99
N ALA A 205 21.94 -8.53 -17.20
CA ALA A 205 23.25 -8.79 -16.60
C ALA A 205 23.36 -8.40 -15.11
N ALA A 206 22.37 -7.69 -14.55
CA ALA A 206 22.32 -7.23 -13.16
C ALA A 206 21.13 -7.85 -12.44
N HIS A 207 21.35 -8.44 -11.26
CA HIS A 207 20.34 -9.15 -10.47
C HIS A 207 18.96 -8.46 -10.43
N GLU A 208 17.91 -9.21 -10.78
CA GLU A 208 16.51 -8.77 -10.66
C GLU A 208 16.07 -8.80 -9.20
N ARG A 209 15.80 -7.63 -8.62
CA ARG A 209 15.39 -7.47 -7.22
C ARG A 209 13.87 -7.42 -7.09
N LEU A 210 13.19 -6.89 -8.10
CA LEU A 210 11.75 -6.70 -8.07
C LEU A 210 11.01 -8.01 -7.77
N GLY A 211 11.40 -9.13 -8.39
CA GLY A 211 10.74 -10.41 -8.15
C GLY A 211 10.72 -10.82 -6.67
N SER A 212 11.88 -10.76 -6.01
CA SER A 212 12.00 -11.05 -4.57
C SER A 212 11.32 -10.02 -3.69
N GLU A 213 11.38 -8.73 -4.05
CA GLU A 213 10.71 -7.66 -3.32
C GLU A 213 9.18 -7.83 -3.37
N ILE A 214 8.63 -8.22 -4.53
CA ILE A 214 7.20 -8.54 -4.70
C ILE A 214 6.81 -9.72 -3.81
N ILE A 215 7.60 -10.81 -3.82
CA ILE A 215 7.31 -11.98 -2.98
C ILE A 215 7.17 -11.55 -1.52
N GLY A 216 8.17 -10.86 -0.97
CA GLY A 216 8.15 -10.40 0.42
C GLY A 216 7.01 -9.44 0.73
N LYS A 217 6.79 -8.42 -0.12
CA LYS A 217 5.77 -7.39 0.14
C LYS A 217 4.33 -7.89 -0.10
N SER A 218 4.14 -8.96 -0.87
CA SER A 218 2.82 -9.55 -1.13
C SER A 218 2.26 -10.38 0.03
N LEU A 219 3.09 -10.75 1.01
CA LEU A 219 2.64 -11.53 2.16
C LEU A 219 1.68 -10.72 3.04
N GLY A 220 0.54 -11.31 3.43
CA GLY A 220 -0.50 -10.66 4.24
C GLY A 220 -1.28 -9.55 3.52
N ARG A 221 -1.04 -9.35 2.22
CA ARG A 221 -1.54 -8.20 1.45
C ARG A 221 -2.23 -8.58 0.15
N LEU A 222 -3.05 -7.64 -0.32
CA LEU A 222 -3.67 -7.66 -1.65
C LEU A 222 -3.49 -6.29 -2.33
N PRO A 223 -3.47 -6.26 -3.67
CA PRO A 223 -3.57 -5.02 -4.42
C PRO A 223 -5.04 -4.61 -4.56
N PHE A 224 -5.29 -3.30 -4.64
CA PHE A 224 -6.62 -2.74 -4.86
C PHE A 224 -6.55 -1.57 -5.85
N ILE A 225 -7.70 -1.12 -6.31
CA ILE A 225 -7.85 0.13 -7.05
C ILE A 225 -8.97 0.96 -6.42
N THR A 226 -8.74 2.25 -6.28
CA THR A 226 -9.75 3.20 -5.77
C THR A 226 -10.69 3.68 -6.88
N ARG A 227 -11.74 4.44 -6.55
CA ARG A 227 -12.65 5.03 -7.55
C ARG A 227 -11.99 6.10 -8.42
N LYS A 228 -11.00 6.83 -7.90
CA LYS A 228 -10.17 7.78 -8.69
C LYS A 228 -9.07 7.07 -9.51
N GLY A 229 -8.98 5.74 -9.43
CA GLY A 229 -8.04 4.95 -10.22
C GLY A 229 -6.64 4.87 -9.63
N HIS A 230 -6.46 5.09 -8.32
CA HIS A 230 -5.17 4.87 -7.64
C HIS A 230 -4.97 3.39 -7.32
N LEU A 231 -3.79 2.86 -7.62
CA LEU A 231 -3.40 1.54 -7.17
C LEU A 231 -3.01 1.58 -5.70
N VAL A 232 -3.46 0.57 -4.95
CA VAL A 232 -3.26 0.47 -3.51
C VAL A 232 -2.63 -0.87 -3.17
N LEU A 233 -1.72 -0.88 -2.20
CA LEU A 233 -1.25 -2.09 -1.52
C LEU A 233 -1.60 -1.99 -0.04
N SER A 234 -2.37 -2.96 0.48
CA SER A 234 -2.76 -2.98 1.89
C SER A 234 -3.11 -4.41 2.35
N SER A 235 -3.50 -4.56 3.62
CA SER A 235 -3.88 -5.83 4.23
C SER A 235 -4.96 -6.55 3.43
N GLU A 236 -4.90 -7.88 3.38
CA GLU A 236 -5.94 -8.69 2.76
C GLU A 236 -7.33 -8.57 3.43
N HIS A 237 -7.38 -8.04 4.65
CA HIS A 237 -8.64 -7.85 5.41
C HIS A 237 -9.40 -6.58 5.02
N ALA A 238 -8.79 -5.73 4.20
CA ALA A 238 -9.47 -4.65 3.53
C ALA A 238 -10.41 -5.18 2.43
N ARG A 239 -11.45 -4.43 2.11
CA ARG A 239 -12.47 -4.83 1.13
C ARG A 239 -13.01 -3.65 0.33
N GLN A 240 -13.77 -3.97 -0.72
CA GLN A 240 -14.53 -2.98 -1.48
C GLN A 240 -15.45 -2.17 -0.55
N GLY A 241 -15.45 -0.85 -0.70
CA GLY A 241 -16.21 0.09 0.13
C GLY A 241 -15.48 0.58 1.39
N ASP A 242 -14.27 0.08 1.69
CA ASP A 242 -13.40 0.73 2.66
C ASP A 242 -12.83 2.03 2.09
N PHE A 243 -12.54 3.00 2.94
CA PHE A 243 -12.11 4.34 2.54
C PHE A 243 -10.61 4.53 2.73
N VAL A 244 -9.96 5.14 1.73
CA VAL A 244 -8.61 5.69 1.86
C VAL A 244 -8.71 7.02 2.60
N ALA A 245 -7.99 7.11 3.72
CA ALA A 245 -8.02 8.23 4.63
C ALA A 245 -6.60 8.72 4.93
N LEU A 246 -6.41 10.04 4.90
CA LEU A 246 -5.17 10.69 5.30
C LEU A 246 -5.39 11.26 6.69
N ILE A 247 -4.79 10.63 7.70
CA ILE A 247 -4.93 11.05 9.10
C ILE A 247 -3.83 12.07 9.43
N GLY A 248 -4.21 13.14 10.14
CA GLY A 248 -3.29 14.19 10.56
C GLY A 248 -2.05 13.64 11.24
N GLY A 249 -0.86 14.08 10.80
CA GLY A 249 0.42 13.67 11.39
C GLY A 249 0.90 12.27 11.02
N ALA A 250 0.15 11.51 10.24
CA ALA A 250 0.60 10.23 9.70
C ALA A 250 1.50 10.38 8.47
N GLN A 251 2.47 9.47 8.33
CA GLN A 251 3.33 9.41 7.15
C GLN A 251 2.64 8.75 5.95
N VAL A 252 1.72 7.81 6.19
CA VAL A 252 1.06 7.00 5.14
C VAL A 252 -0.47 7.07 5.25
N PRO A 253 -1.19 6.80 4.14
CA PRO A 253 -2.64 6.62 4.18
C PRO A 253 -3.07 5.43 5.04
N PHE A 254 -4.31 5.47 5.52
CA PHE A 254 -4.98 4.37 6.21
C PHE A 254 -6.26 3.96 5.50
N LEU A 255 -6.64 2.69 5.65
CA LEU A 255 -7.94 2.19 5.28
C LEU A 255 -8.88 2.21 6.47
N LEU A 256 -10.03 2.85 6.29
CA LEU A 256 -11.07 2.99 7.30
C LEU A 256 -12.36 2.34 6.84
N ARG A 257 -13.06 1.71 7.77
CA ARG A 257 -14.37 1.11 7.51
C ARG A 257 -15.43 1.80 8.35
N CYS A 258 -16.40 2.42 7.69
CA CYS A 258 -17.52 3.07 8.34
C CYS A 258 -18.33 2.05 9.17
N ARG A 259 -18.69 2.44 10.39
CA ARG A 259 -19.55 1.72 11.33
C ARG A 259 -20.83 2.53 11.58
N SER A 260 -21.78 1.92 12.29
CA SER A 260 -23.00 2.62 12.70
C SER A 260 -22.67 3.84 13.56
N GLY A 261 -23.42 4.93 13.41
CA GLY A 261 -23.26 6.13 14.23
C GLY A 261 -22.13 7.07 13.81
N GLY A 262 -21.58 6.94 12.60
CA GLY A 262 -20.55 7.85 12.06
C GLY A 262 -19.13 7.55 12.53
N GLN A 263 -18.93 6.46 13.28
CA GLN A 263 -17.62 5.99 13.74
C GLN A 263 -16.92 5.19 12.64
N TYR A 264 -15.59 5.13 12.73
CA TYR A 264 -14.76 4.38 11.80
C TYR A 264 -13.93 3.33 12.54
N GLN A 265 -13.85 2.16 11.94
CA GLN A 265 -12.87 1.16 12.32
C GLN A 265 -11.60 1.36 11.49
N LEU A 266 -10.44 1.41 12.14
CA LEU A 266 -9.14 1.33 11.49
C LEU A 266 -8.87 -0.10 11.00
N ILE A 267 -8.63 -0.26 9.70
CA ILE A 267 -8.39 -1.56 9.08
C ILE A 267 -6.89 -1.84 8.99
N SER A 268 -6.15 -0.96 8.33
CA SER A 268 -4.70 -1.09 8.11
C SER A 268 -4.13 0.20 7.54
N GLU A 269 -2.81 0.36 7.58
CA GLU A 269 -2.12 1.32 6.71
C GLU A 269 -2.18 0.87 5.23
N ALA A 270 -1.93 1.80 4.32
CA ALA A 270 -1.93 1.54 2.89
C ALA A 270 -0.83 2.33 2.17
N TYR A 271 -0.22 1.70 1.17
CA TYR A 271 0.48 2.42 0.12
C TYR A 271 -0.54 2.75 -0.97
N VAL A 272 -0.60 4.01 -1.40
CA VAL A 272 -1.49 4.47 -2.47
C VAL A 272 -0.66 5.25 -3.50
N ASP A 273 -0.49 4.68 -4.69
CA ASP A 273 0.36 5.28 -5.73
C ASP A 273 -0.11 6.70 -6.08
N GLY A 274 0.79 7.67 -6.07
CA GLY A 274 0.52 9.05 -6.46
C GLY A 274 -0.02 9.99 -5.36
N ILE A 275 -0.18 9.54 -4.12
CA ILE A 275 -0.62 10.40 -2.99
C ILE A 275 0.21 10.22 -1.70
N MET A 276 1.41 9.65 -1.82
CA MET A 276 2.22 9.30 -0.65
C MET A 276 3.06 10.46 -0.08
N ASP A 277 3.05 11.62 -0.74
CA ASP A 277 3.91 12.77 -0.45
C ASP A 277 3.11 14.10 -0.42
N GLY A 278 1.82 14.04 -0.10
CA GLY A 278 0.96 15.20 0.16
C GLY A 278 0.14 15.68 -1.03
N GLU A 279 0.20 14.99 -2.17
CA GLU A 279 -0.49 15.36 -3.42
C GLU A 279 -2.01 15.44 -3.24
N ALA A 280 -2.56 14.66 -2.31
CA ALA A 280 -4.00 14.62 -2.01
C ALA A 280 -4.45 15.68 -0.99
N MET A 281 -3.52 16.43 -0.39
CA MET A 281 -3.84 17.44 0.64
C MET A 281 -3.96 18.86 0.08
N GLU A 282 -3.59 19.07 -1.18
CA GLU A 282 -3.69 20.37 -1.82
C GLU A 282 -5.18 20.80 -1.92
N ASN A 283 -5.55 21.87 -1.20
CA ASN A 283 -6.93 22.36 -1.07
C ASN A 283 -7.94 21.35 -0.48
N SER A 284 -7.46 20.37 0.29
CA SER A 284 -8.33 19.39 0.95
C SER A 284 -9.05 20.00 2.16
N LYS A 285 -10.27 19.52 2.43
CA LYS A 285 -10.96 19.75 3.70
C LYS A 285 -10.69 18.57 4.62
N CYS A 286 -10.33 18.87 5.87
CA CYS A 286 -10.16 17.86 6.90
C CYS A 286 -11.29 17.98 7.91
N ASP A 287 -11.85 16.84 8.30
CA ASP A 287 -12.90 16.74 9.30
C ASP A 287 -12.40 15.85 10.45
N SER A 288 -12.97 16.05 11.63
CA SER A 288 -12.73 15.20 12.79
C SER A 288 -13.52 13.90 12.64
N ILE A 289 -12.85 12.76 12.77
CA ILE A 289 -13.46 11.43 12.72
C ILE A 289 -13.15 10.64 13.99
N ASP A 290 -14.12 9.84 14.43
CA ASP A 290 -13.96 8.98 15.59
C ASP A 290 -13.50 7.57 15.18
N LEU A 291 -12.35 7.15 15.69
CA LEU A 291 -11.84 5.79 15.57
C LEU A 291 -12.24 4.96 16.80
N VAL A 292 -12.80 3.78 16.52
CA VAL A 292 -13.26 2.79 17.52
C VAL A 292 -12.70 1.41 17.26
#